data_AF-A0A1H3E1E6-F1
#
_entry.id   AF-A0A1H3E1E6-F1
#
_cell.length_a   1.000
_cell.length_b   1.000
_cell.length_c   1.000
_cell.angle_alpha   90.00
_cell.angle_beta   90.00
_cell.angle_gamma   90.00
#
_symmetry.space_group_name_H-M   'P 1'
#
loop_
_entity.id
_entity.type
_entity.pdbx_description
1 polymer ?
#
loop_
_entity_poly.entity_id
_entity_poly.type
_entity_poly.pdbx_seq_one_letter_code
_entity_poly.pdbx_strand_id
1 'polypeptide(L)'
;MIAGIRLVNLRTLNLNLLVVLRQLLEDRHVSRAAEQLGMSQPAVSRALQRLRALFDDPLLVRTARGLELSARADALLPDLTQWLEDAERLVSRPTFDPATATQTVRFYGPEPEIGWFLPPLLERMRRLAPGMVLAVNSEPREHFGQLERGEVHFVLSPFQPSAGTDQLHRLRLAPLTFALVMSADNPLAKGTLSVERFAAASHGLVSLTGRGVGMLEQELTAQGQLAPGERLNQPLRLSSFTSIAAFCERSD
;
A
#
# COMPACT_ATOMS: atom_id res chain seq x y z
N MET A 1 -11.16 52.23 -10.67
CA MET A 1 -11.74 51.74 -9.41
C MET A 1 -11.72 50.22 -9.44
N ILE A 2 -10.83 49.58 -8.69
CA ILE A 2 -10.77 48.13 -8.57
C ILE A 2 -11.75 47.76 -7.45
N ALA A 3 -12.83 47.07 -7.78
CA ALA A 3 -13.82 46.59 -6.82
C ALA A 3 -13.11 45.68 -5.80
N GLY A 4 -13.18 46.06 -4.53
CA GLY A 4 -12.51 45.34 -3.44
C GLY A 4 -13.03 43.91 -3.35
N ILE A 5 -12.13 42.93 -3.50
CA ILE A 5 -12.41 41.54 -3.19
C ILE A 5 -12.69 41.48 -1.69
N ARG A 6 -13.96 41.29 -1.31
CA ARG A 6 -14.32 40.92 0.06
C ARG A 6 -13.66 39.58 0.35
N LEU A 7 -12.63 39.58 1.19
CA LEU A 7 -12.04 38.36 1.73
C LEU A 7 -13.09 37.65 2.59
N VAL A 8 -13.74 36.65 1.99
CA VAL A 8 -14.68 35.78 2.69
C VAL A 8 -13.88 34.87 3.63
N ASN A 9 -14.17 34.93 4.92
CA ASN A 9 -13.53 34.07 5.91
C ASN A 9 -14.27 32.73 6.00
N LEU A 10 -13.64 31.66 5.49
CA LEU A 10 -14.18 30.30 5.52
C LEU A 10 -14.52 29.83 6.95
N ARG A 11 -13.83 30.31 7.98
CA ARG A 11 -14.12 29.96 9.39
C ARG A 11 -15.52 30.40 9.84
N THR A 12 -16.01 31.50 9.28
CA THR A 12 -17.33 32.05 9.62
C THR A 12 -18.43 31.58 8.67
N LEU A 13 -18.05 30.91 7.58
CA LEU A 13 -18.98 30.41 6.58
C LEU A 13 -19.51 29.04 7.01
N ASN A 14 -20.83 28.88 7.05
CA ASN A 14 -21.42 27.56 7.16
C ASN A 14 -21.27 26.85 5.80
N LEU A 15 -20.30 25.94 5.68
CA LEU A 15 -20.02 25.20 4.44
C LEU A 15 -21.20 24.36 3.96
N ASN A 16 -22.14 23.99 4.84
CA ASN A 16 -23.37 23.31 4.43
C ASN A 16 -24.24 24.18 3.49
N LEU A 17 -24.09 25.51 3.53
CA LEU A 17 -24.76 26.39 2.56
C LEU A 17 -24.29 26.14 1.12
N LEU A 18 -23.04 25.69 0.92
CA LEU A 18 -22.50 25.40 -0.41
C LEU A 18 -23.13 24.13 -1.00
N VAL A 19 -23.43 23.12 -0.16
CA VAL A 19 -24.20 21.93 -0.56
C VAL A 19 -25.62 22.32 -0.99
N VAL A 20 -26.29 23.16 -0.19
CA VAL A 20 -27.62 23.67 -0.51
C VAL A 20 -27.61 24.52 -1.79
N LEU A 21 -26.54 25.30 -2.00
CA LEU A 21 -26.35 26.08 -3.22
C LEU A 21 -26.27 25.19 -4.45
N ARG A 22 -25.39 24.17 -4.46
CA ARG A 22 -25.26 23.23 -5.60
C ARG A 22 -26.62 22.67 -6.01
N GLN A 23 -27.37 22.12 -5.05
CA GLN A 23 -28.69 21.55 -5.32
C GLN A 23 -29.67 22.58 -5.90
N LEU A 24 -29.70 23.81 -5.35
CA LEU A 24 -30.58 24.87 -5.85
C LEU A 24 -30.27 25.29 -7.29
N LEU A 25 -28.98 25.32 -7.66
CA LEU A 25 -28.56 25.68 -9.01
C LEU A 25 -28.84 24.56 -10.02
N GLU A 26 -28.70 23.30 -9.61
CA GLU A 26 -29.00 22.13 -10.45
C GLU A 26 -30.51 21.97 -10.68
N ASP A 27 -31.31 21.98 -9.61
CA ASP A 27 -32.75 21.75 -9.70
C ASP A 27 -33.51 22.93 -10.29
N ARG A 28 -32.97 24.15 -10.12
CA ARG A 28 -33.61 25.43 -10.45
C ARG A 28 -35.03 25.53 -9.89
N HIS A 29 -35.29 24.86 -8.77
CA HIS A 29 -36.61 24.74 -8.18
C HIS A 29 -36.50 24.53 -6.67
N VAL A 30 -36.99 25.48 -5.88
CA VAL A 30 -36.79 25.49 -4.42
C VAL A 30 -37.45 24.28 -3.74
N SER A 31 -38.66 23.87 -4.14
CA SER A 31 -39.33 22.73 -3.51
C SER A 31 -38.65 21.39 -3.83
N ARG A 32 -38.22 21.17 -5.08
CA ARG A 32 -37.46 19.98 -5.49
C ARG A 32 -36.12 19.89 -4.76
N ALA A 33 -35.40 21.01 -4.66
CA ALA A 33 -34.16 21.05 -3.89
C ALA A 33 -34.41 20.71 -2.40
N ALA A 34 -35.53 21.15 -1.83
CA ALA A 34 -35.90 20.81 -0.46
C ALA A 34 -36.15 19.30 -0.29
N GLU A 35 -36.85 18.67 -1.23
CA GLU A 35 -37.05 17.21 -1.23
C GLU A 35 -35.73 16.45 -1.33
N GLN A 36 -34.85 16.81 -2.29
CA GLN A 36 -33.55 16.14 -2.49
C GLN A 36 -32.62 16.32 -1.30
N LEU A 37 -32.65 17.46 -0.63
CA LEU A 37 -31.85 17.73 0.57
C LEU A 37 -32.46 17.17 1.86
N GLY A 38 -33.68 16.61 1.82
CA GLY A 38 -34.41 16.20 3.03
C GLY A 38 -34.72 17.37 3.98
N MET A 39 -34.88 18.57 3.42
CA MET A 39 -35.12 19.81 4.17
C MET A 39 -36.55 20.33 3.97
N SER A 40 -37.04 21.17 4.88
CA SER A 40 -38.29 21.90 4.64
C SER A 40 -38.08 23.05 3.65
N GLN A 41 -39.07 23.32 2.79
CA GLN A 41 -39.01 24.44 1.83
C GLN A 41 -38.70 25.81 2.49
N PRO A 42 -39.23 26.16 3.69
CA PRO A 42 -38.82 27.39 4.39
C PRO A 42 -37.34 27.41 4.78
N ALA A 43 -36.74 26.27 5.12
CA ALA A 43 -35.33 26.19 5.46
C ALA A 43 -34.44 26.42 4.23
N VAL A 44 -34.76 25.79 3.10
CA VAL A 44 -34.07 26.04 1.82
C VAL A 44 -34.25 27.49 1.36
N SER A 45 -35.44 28.07 1.50
CA SER A 45 -35.68 29.48 1.16
C SER A 45 -34.84 30.45 1.98
N ARG A 46 -34.69 30.19 3.30
CA ARG A 46 -33.79 30.96 4.18
C ARG A 46 -32.32 30.77 3.80
N ALA A 47 -31.92 29.55 3.44
CA ALA A 47 -30.56 29.28 2.96
C ALA A 47 -30.26 30.06 1.67
N LEU A 48 -31.19 30.06 0.70
CA LEU A 48 -31.09 30.85 -0.52
C LEU A 48 -30.95 32.36 -0.24
N GLN A 49 -31.70 32.91 0.73
CA GLN A 49 -31.53 34.32 1.12
C GLN A 49 -30.13 34.61 1.66
N ARG A 50 -29.59 33.73 2.51
CA ARG A 50 -28.22 33.87 3.03
C ARG A 50 -27.17 33.74 1.93
N LEU A 51 -27.37 32.82 1.00
CA LEU A 51 -26.51 32.62 -0.16
C LEU A 51 -26.51 33.86 -1.06
N ARG A 52 -27.68 34.45 -1.31
CA ARG A 52 -27.79 35.72 -2.06
C ARG A 52 -26.99 36.84 -1.42
N ALA A 53 -27.07 36.97 -0.09
CA ALA A 53 -26.30 37.98 0.65
C ALA A 53 -24.79 37.68 0.65
N LEU A 54 -24.39 36.41 0.69
CA LEU A 54 -22.99 35.98 0.67
C LEU A 54 -22.34 36.27 -0.69
N PHE A 55 -23.02 35.92 -1.77
CA PHE A 55 -22.50 36.10 -3.12
C PHE A 55 -22.78 37.49 -3.69
N ASP A 56 -23.63 38.28 -3.02
CA ASP A 56 -24.12 39.57 -3.55
C ASP A 56 -24.73 39.39 -4.95
N ASP A 57 -25.58 38.37 -5.09
CA ASP A 57 -26.14 37.92 -6.36
C ASP A 57 -27.51 37.24 -6.15
N PRO A 58 -28.50 37.43 -7.03
CA PRO A 58 -29.81 36.78 -6.89
C PRO A 58 -29.80 35.27 -7.06
N LEU A 59 -28.75 34.70 -7.68
CA LEU A 59 -28.47 33.29 -7.98
C LEU A 59 -29.51 32.60 -8.86
N LEU A 60 -30.78 32.67 -8.47
CA LEU A 60 -31.95 32.24 -9.22
C LEU A 60 -32.85 33.45 -9.49
N VAL A 61 -33.13 33.70 -10.77
CA VAL A 61 -33.96 34.80 -11.27
C VAL A 61 -35.23 34.22 -11.89
N ARG A 62 -36.37 34.89 -11.69
CA ARG A 62 -37.65 34.44 -12.23
C ARG A 62 -37.86 35.03 -13.62
N THR A 63 -38.04 34.15 -14.61
CA THR A 63 -38.27 34.43 -16.02
C THR A 63 -39.64 33.90 -16.45
N ALA A 64 -40.04 34.18 -17.69
CA ALA A 64 -41.25 33.61 -18.28
C ALA A 64 -41.23 32.07 -18.38
N ARG A 65 -40.05 31.45 -18.32
CA ARG A 65 -39.85 29.99 -18.41
C ARG A 65 -39.71 29.32 -17.04
N GLY A 66 -39.71 30.09 -15.94
CA GLY A 66 -39.55 29.57 -14.59
C GLY A 66 -38.41 30.25 -13.84
N LEU A 67 -37.72 29.50 -12.97
CA LEU A 67 -36.51 29.97 -12.30
C LEU A 67 -35.30 29.59 -13.16
N GLU A 68 -34.47 30.58 -13.48
CA GLU A 68 -33.22 30.43 -14.24
C GLU A 68 -32.03 30.92 -13.41
N LEU A 69 -30.83 30.49 -13.76
CA LEU A 69 -29.60 30.93 -13.10
C LEU A 69 -29.28 32.39 -13.47
N SER A 70 -28.71 33.15 -12.53
CA SER A 70 -27.98 34.37 -12.89
C SER A 70 -26.71 34.01 -13.67
N ALA A 71 -26.14 34.97 -14.42
CA ALA A 71 -24.87 34.75 -15.11
C ALA A 71 -23.73 34.35 -14.15
N ARG A 72 -23.74 34.87 -12.93
CA ARG A 72 -22.76 34.51 -11.89
C ARG A 72 -22.99 33.10 -11.36
N ALA A 73 -24.23 32.70 -11.14
CA ALA A 73 -24.56 31.35 -10.68
C ALA A 73 -24.22 30.30 -11.73
N ASP A 74 -24.48 30.59 -13.01
CA ASP A 74 -24.12 29.72 -14.14
C ASP A 74 -22.60 29.50 -14.21
N ALA A 75 -21.81 30.58 -14.09
CA ALA A 75 -20.36 30.50 -14.03
C ALA A 75 -19.82 29.80 -12.77
N LEU A 76 -20.53 29.90 -11.63
CA LEU A 76 -20.09 29.34 -10.35
C LEU A 76 -20.33 27.83 -10.24
N LEU A 77 -21.36 27.29 -10.90
CA LEU A 77 -21.82 25.92 -10.70
C LEU A 77 -20.72 24.87 -10.96
N PRO A 78 -19.95 24.91 -12.07
CA PRO A 78 -18.90 23.91 -12.32
C PRO A 78 -17.82 23.88 -11.22
N ASP A 79 -17.33 25.06 -10.81
CA ASP A 79 -16.30 25.19 -9.78
C ASP A 79 -16.79 24.73 -8.41
N LEU A 80 -18.04 25.06 -8.07
CA LEU A 80 -18.68 24.61 -6.84
C LEU A 80 -18.85 23.09 -6.80
N THR A 81 -19.28 22.48 -7.91
CA THR A 81 -19.44 21.03 -8.00
C THR A 81 -18.09 20.32 -7.81
N GLN A 82 -17.06 20.76 -8.52
CA GLN A 82 -15.71 20.20 -8.37
C GLN A 82 -15.17 20.32 -6.94
N TRP A 83 -15.32 21.49 -6.32
CA TRP A 83 -14.86 21.71 -4.94
C TRP A 83 -15.57 20.80 -3.93
N LEU A 84 -16.88 20.60 -4.08
CA LEU A 84 -17.64 19.70 -3.21
C LEU A 84 -17.23 18.23 -3.42
N GLU A 85 -16.98 17.80 -4.66
CA GLU A 85 -16.45 16.46 -4.93
C GLU A 85 -15.09 16.23 -4.28
N ASP A 86 -14.18 17.21 -4.36
CA ASP A 86 -12.88 17.12 -3.71
C ASP A 86 -12.98 17.12 -2.18
N ALA A 87 -13.89 17.91 -1.61
CA ALA A 87 -14.19 17.88 -0.18
C ALA A 87 -14.78 16.53 0.26
N GLU A 88 -15.69 15.95 -0.53
CA GLU A 88 -16.23 14.60 -0.32
C GLU A 88 -15.12 13.55 -0.36
N ARG A 89 -14.17 13.65 -1.31
CA ARG A 89 -13.01 12.74 -1.38
C ARG A 89 -12.16 12.74 -0.11
N LEU A 90 -11.97 13.90 0.53
CA LEU A 90 -11.19 14.02 1.77
C LEU A 90 -11.80 13.27 2.96
N VAL A 91 -13.13 13.18 3.03
CA VAL A 91 -13.85 12.53 4.13
C VAL A 91 -14.33 11.12 3.78
N SER A 92 -14.39 10.80 2.49
CA SER A 92 -14.70 9.46 2.00
C SER A 92 -13.55 8.50 2.30
N ARG A 93 -13.88 7.26 2.67
CA ARG A 93 -12.90 6.18 2.60
C ARG A 93 -12.74 5.83 1.13
N PRO A 94 -11.53 5.82 0.56
CA PRO A 94 -11.34 5.36 -0.80
C PRO A 94 -11.93 3.95 -0.93
N THR A 95 -12.85 3.77 -1.87
CA THR A 95 -13.33 2.44 -2.25
C THR A 95 -12.29 1.81 -3.17
N PHE A 96 -11.91 0.57 -2.87
CA PHE A 96 -11.02 -0.21 -3.72
C PHE A 96 -11.86 -1.16 -4.54
N ASP A 97 -11.98 -0.88 -5.85
CA ASP A 97 -12.49 -1.83 -6.82
C ASP A 97 -11.30 -2.42 -7.59
N PRO A 98 -10.95 -3.70 -7.39
CA PRO A 98 -9.83 -4.31 -8.09
C PRO A 98 -10.02 -4.27 -9.60
N ALA A 99 -11.25 -4.36 -10.13
CA ALA A 99 -11.50 -4.45 -11.56
C ALA A 99 -11.11 -3.17 -12.34
N THR A 100 -11.13 -2.02 -11.66
CA THR A 100 -10.82 -0.69 -12.25
C THR A 100 -9.53 -0.08 -11.69
N ALA A 101 -8.92 -0.71 -10.69
CA ALA A 101 -7.67 -0.26 -10.09
C ALA A 101 -6.50 -0.31 -11.09
N THR A 102 -5.70 0.75 -11.09
CA THR A 102 -4.52 0.94 -11.97
C THR A 102 -3.22 1.14 -11.19
N GLN A 103 -3.28 1.06 -9.87
CA GLN A 103 -2.14 1.30 -8.99
C GLN A 103 -1.10 0.18 -9.08
N THR A 104 0.15 0.51 -8.73
CA THR A 104 1.22 -0.47 -8.56
C THR A 104 1.24 -0.97 -7.12
N VAL A 105 1.23 -2.29 -6.92
CA VAL A 105 1.53 -2.94 -5.64
C VAL A 105 2.96 -3.45 -5.64
N ARG A 106 3.76 -3.02 -4.65
CA ARG A 106 5.20 -3.31 -4.55
C ARG A 106 5.46 -4.38 -3.50
N PHE A 107 6.11 -5.46 -3.90
CA PHE A 107 6.57 -6.54 -3.04
C PHE A 107 8.09 -6.59 -3.00
N TYR A 108 8.63 -6.93 -1.83
CA TYR A 108 10.00 -7.37 -1.67
C TYR A 108 10.05 -8.77 -1.09
N GLY A 109 11.07 -9.54 -1.45
CA GLY A 109 11.43 -10.78 -0.77
C GLY A 109 12.68 -11.40 -1.38
N PRO A 110 13.27 -12.43 -0.75
CA PRO A 110 14.30 -13.21 -1.41
C PRO A 110 13.72 -14.05 -2.55
N GLU A 111 14.58 -14.47 -3.48
CA GLU A 111 14.17 -15.14 -4.72
C GLU A 111 13.33 -16.41 -4.52
N PRO A 112 13.65 -17.33 -3.59
CA PRO A 112 12.83 -18.53 -3.37
C PRO A 112 11.40 -18.18 -2.98
N GLU A 113 11.22 -17.27 -2.02
CA GLU A 113 9.91 -16.86 -1.52
C GLU A 113 9.10 -16.14 -2.60
N ILE A 114 9.73 -15.24 -3.36
CA ILE A 114 9.09 -14.59 -4.52
C ILE A 114 8.63 -15.65 -5.51
N GLY A 115 9.50 -16.58 -5.87
CA GLY A 115 9.23 -17.63 -6.86
C GLY A 115 8.07 -18.55 -6.44
N TRP A 116 7.93 -18.83 -5.15
CA TRP A 116 6.84 -19.67 -4.65
C TRP A 116 5.51 -18.95 -4.54
N PHE A 117 5.50 -17.69 -4.07
CA PHE A 117 4.24 -17.03 -3.69
C PHE A 117 3.69 -16.03 -4.72
N LEU A 118 4.55 -15.34 -5.49
CA LEU A 118 4.09 -14.26 -6.37
C LEU A 118 3.53 -14.71 -7.73
N PRO A 119 4.00 -15.79 -8.39
CA PRO A 119 3.40 -16.22 -9.65
C PRO A 119 1.90 -16.59 -9.54
N PRO A 120 1.44 -17.37 -8.54
CA PRO A 120 0.01 -17.64 -8.36
C PRO A 120 -0.79 -16.37 -8.03
N LEU A 121 -0.18 -15.42 -7.30
CA LEU A 121 -0.80 -14.13 -7.03
C LEU A 121 -1.01 -13.34 -8.32
N LEU A 122 0.01 -13.24 -9.17
CA LEU A 122 -0.09 -12.55 -10.46
C LEU A 122 -1.16 -13.17 -11.35
N GLU A 123 -1.26 -14.49 -11.40
CA GLU A 123 -2.30 -15.20 -12.16
C GLU A 123 -3.71 -14.77 -11.72
N ARG A 124 -3.93 -14.66 -10.40
CA ARG A 124 -5.21 -14.19 -9.84
C ARG A 124 -5.43 -12.70 -10.06
N MET A 125 -4.39 -11.88 -9.92
CA MET A 125 -4.46 -10.44 -10.19
C MET A 125 -4.85 -10.14 -11.63
N ARG A 126 -4.33 -10.90 -12.61
CA ARG A 126 -4.71 -10.71 -14.03
C ARG A 126 -6.20 -10.90 -14.29
N ARG A 127 -6.90 -11.70 -13.49
CA ARG A 127 -8.36 -11.91 -13.61
C ARG A 127 -9.17 -10.87 -12.84
N LEU A 128 -8.75 -10.54 -11.61
CA LEU A 128 -9.54 -9.72 -10.70
C LEU A 128 -9.17 -8.22 -10.77
N ALA A 129 -7.92 -7.91 -11.11
CA ALA A 129 -7.36 -6.57 -11.15
C ALA A 129 -6.45 -6.34 -12.37
N PRO A 130 -7.01 -6.39 -13.59
CA PRO A 130 -6.23 -6.42 -14.83
C PRO A 130 -5.43 -5.13 -15.09
N GLY A 131 -5.83 -4.00 -14.49
CA GLY A 131 -5.13 -2.72 -14.63
C GLY A 131 -3.98 -2.51 -13.63
N MET A 132 -3.89 -3.33 -12.58
CA MET A 132 -2.88 -3.16 -11.54
C MET A 132 -1.53 -3.75 -11.94
N VAL A 133 -0.46 -3.13 -11.45
CA VAL A 133 0.91 -3.59 -11.68
C VAL A 133 1.45 -4.28 -10.43
N LEU A 134 1.96 -5.50 -10.57
CA LEU A 134 2.73 -6.18 -9.52
C LEU A 134 4.22 -5.88 -9.74
N ALA A 135 4.80 -5.03 -8.91
CA ALA A 135 6.22 -4.74 -8.92
C ALA A 135 6.94 -5.55 -7.84
N VAL A 136 8.04 -6.21 -8.23
CA VAL A 136 8.75 -7.17 -7.38
C VAL A 136 10.22 -6.81 -7.31
N ASN A 137 10.78 -6.83 -6.10
CA ASN A 137 12.17 -6.52 -5.83
C ASN A 137 12.81 -7.65 -5.03
N SER A 138 13.93 -8.18 -5.50
CA SER A 138 14.67 -9.28 -4.89
C SER A 138 16.14 -8.96 -4.64
N GLU A 139 16.54 -7.69 -4.73
CA GLU A 139 17.94 -7.33 -4.49
C GLU A 139 18.34 -7.66 -3.04
N PRO A 140 19.52 -8.25 -2.79
CA PRO A 140 19.91 -8.66 -1.44
C PRO A 140 20.09 -7.46 -0.50
N ARG A 141 19.23 -7.36 0.53
CA ARG A 141 19.28 -6.32 1.58
C ARG A 141 18.46 -6.71 2.81
N GLU A 142 18.50 -5.87 3.85
CA GLU A 142 17.64 -6.00 5.03
C GLU A 142 16.16 -5.99 4.66
N HIS A 143 15.38 -6.88 5.27
CA HIS A 143 14.03 -7.20 4.79
C HIS A 143 13.01 -6.09 5.07
N PHE A 144 13.01 -5.56 6.30
CA PHE A 144 11.89 -4.78 6.81
C PHE A 144 12.05 -3.26 6.68
N GLY A 145 13.27 -2.73 6.57
CA GLY A 145 13.47 -1.27 6.57
C GLY A 145 12.78 -0.54 5.41
N GLN A 146 12.63 -1.19 4.26
CA GLN A 146 11.91 -0.64 3.10
C GLN A 146 10.38 -0.62 3.28
N LEU A 147 9.84 -1.52 4.10
CA LEU A 147 8.43 -1.54 4.45
C LEU A 147 8.12 -0.35 5.37
N GLU A 148 9.00 -0.10 6.35
CA GLU A 148 8.89 1.04 7.28
C GLU A 148 8.99 2.39 6.56
N ARG A 149 9.84 2.49 5.52
CA ARG A 149 9.96 3.70 4.68
C ARG A 149 8.86 3.86 3.63
N GLY A 150 7.94 2.90 3.50
CA GLY A 150 6.89 2.91 2.48
C GLY A 150 7.38 2.70 1.04
N GLU A 151 8.63 2.26 0.86
CA GLU A 151 9.22 1.95 -0.45
C GLU A 151 8.52 0.72 -1.08
N VAL A 152 8.10 -0.24 -0.25
CA VAL A 152 7.29 -1.38 -0.65
C VAL A 152 6.03 -1.47 0.22
N HIS A 153 5.01 -2.16 -0.31
CA HIS A 153 3.75 -2.38 0.42
C HIS A 153 3.76 -3.70 1.20
N PHE A 154 4.51 -4.69 0.71
CA PHE A 154 4.58 -6.02 1.32
C PHE A 154 6.00 -6.57 1.29
N VAL A 155 6.33 -7.36 2.32
CA VAL A 155 7.59 -8.10 2.44
C VAL A 155 7.28 -9.57 2.63
N LEU A 156 7.86 -10.43 1.79
CA LEU A 156 7.97 -11.87 1.98
C LEU A 156 9.31 -12.14 2.69
N SER A 157 9.26 -12.71 3.87
CA SER A 157 10.45 -12.96 4.69
C SER A 157 10.32 -14.26 5.48
N PRO A 158 11.38 -15.09 5.54
CA PRO A 158 11.45 -16.20 6.48
C PRO A 158 11.83 -15.74 7.90
N PHE A 159 12.24 -14.47 8.07
CA PHE A 159 12.72 -13.92 9.32
C PHE A 159 11.63 -13.16 10.08
N GLN A 160 11.82 -13.02 11.39
CA GLN A 160 11.05 -12.09 12.20
C GLN A 160 11.71 -10.71 12.17
N PRO A 161 10.93 -9.61 12.15
CA PRO A 161 11.48 -8.28 12.31
C PRO A 161 12.10 -8.13 13.70
N SER A 162 13.29 -7.52 13.77
CA SER A 162 14.02 -7.28 15.01
C SER A 162 13.56 -6.01 15.75
N ALA A 163 12.80 -5.15 15.09
CA ALA A 163 12.23 -3.90 15.62
C ALA A 163 10.85 -3.64 15.01
N GLY A 164 10.08 -2.70 15.58
CA GLY A 164 8.79 -2.26 15.02
C GLY A 164 7.69 -3.33 14.99
N THR A 165 7.81 -4.37 15.82
CA THR A 165 6.88 -5.52 15.81
C THR A 165 5.43 -5.16 16.12
N ASP A 166 5.20 -4.05 16.81
CA ASP A 166 3.89 -3.47 17.14
C ASP A 166 3.26 -2.71 15.97
N GLN A 167 4.06 -2.25 15.02
CA GLN A 167 3.64 -1.51 13.83
C GLN A 167 3.54 -2.40 12.58
N LEU A 168 4.09 -3.61 12.63
CA LEU A 168 4.09 -4.56 11.53
C LEU A 168 3.01 -5.64 11.70
N HIS A 169 2.07 -5.64 10.76
CA HIS A 169 1.12 -6.75 10.61
C HIS A 169 1.77 -7.89 9.84
N ARG A 170 1.57 -9.12 10.32
CA ARG A 170 2.21 -10.32 9.78
C ARG A 170 1.17 -11.41 9.54
N LEU A 171 1.33 -12.12 8.42
CA LEU A 171 0.55 -13.30 8.08
C LEU A 171 1.50 -14.46 7.79
N ARG A 172 1.30 -15.59 8.47
CA ARG A 172 2.06 -16.81 8.17
C ARG A 172 1.51 -17.42 6.88
N LEU A 173 2.34 -17.50 5.84
CA LEU A 173 1.95 -18.07 4.55
C LEU A 173 2.12 -19.60 4.51
N ALA A 174 3.29 -20.10 4.92
CA ALA A 174 3.60 -21.53 4.94
C ALA A 174 4.71 -21.83 5.96
N PRO A 175 4.86 -23.09 6.42
CA PRO A 175 6.11 -23.55 7.01
C PRO A 175 7.23 -23.58 5.94
N LEU A 176 8.45 -23.26 6.35
CA LEU A 176 9.64 -23.40 5.52
C LEU A 176 10.39 -24.67 5.94
N THR A 177 10.86 -25.46 4.98
CA THR A 177 11.76 -26.59 5.23
C THR A 177 13.11 -26.24 4.62
N PHE A 178 14.15 -26.21 5.45
CA PHE A 178 15.51 -26.06 4.98
C PHE A 178 16.06 -27.41 4.52
N ALA A 179 16.75 -27.40 3.39
CA ALA A 179 17.49 -28.55 2.88
C ALA A 179 18.95 -28.15 2.70
N LEU A 180 19.84 -29.11 2.92
CA LEU A 180 21.24 -28.98 2.53
C LEU A 180 21.40 -29.36 1.07
N VAL A 181 22.20 -28.58 0.34
CA VAL A 181 22.54 -28.85 -1.05
C VAL A 181 24.03 -29.14 -1.12
N MET A 182 24.39 -30.24 -1.77
CA MET A 182 25.75 -30.73 -1.94
C MET A 182 25.82 -31.57 -3.22
N SER A 183 27.01 -31.81 -3.75
CA SER A 183 27.19 -32.79 -4.83
C SER A 183 26.80 -34.20 -4.36
N ALA A 184 26.37 -35.04 -5.30
CA ALA A 184 26.05 -36.45 -5.04
C ALA A 184 27.29 -37.24 -4.56
N ASP A 185 28.49 -36.79 -4.91
CA ASP A 185 29.75 -37.43 -4.51
C ASP A 185 30.26 -36.96 -3.14
N ASN A 186 29.63 -35.93 -2.55
CA ASN A 186 30.04 -35.34 -1.29
C ASN A 186 30.11 -36.40 -0.17
N PRO A 187 31.16 -36.40 0.67
CA PRO A 187 31.26 -37.35 1.79
C PRO A 187 30.05 -37.35 2.72
N LEU A 188 29.38 -36.21 2.93
CA LEU A 188 28.16 -36.10 3.73
C LEU A 188 26.93 -36.73 3.08
N ALA A 189 26.91 -36.89 1.76
CA ALA A 189 25.85 -37.61 1.06
C ALA A 189 25.90 -39.13 1.31
N LYS A 190 27.03 -39.63 1.83
CA LYS A 190 27.26 -41.04 2.14
C LYS A 190 26.92 -41.32 3.61
N GLY A 191 25.88 -42.13 3.84
CA GLY A 191 25.46 -42.55 5.19
C GLY A 191 24.66 -41.50 5.96
N THR A 192 24.53 -41.68 7.28
CA THR A 192 23.71 -40.79 8.13
C THR A 192 24.40 -39.45 8.35
N LEU A 193 23.70 -38.35 8.07
CA LEU A 193 24.16 -37.01 8.40
C LEU A 193 23.95 -36.74 9.90
N SER A 194 25.03 -36.81 10.67
CA SER A 194 25.04 -36.41 12.08
C SER A 194 25.55 -34.97 12.24
N VAL A 195 25.28 -34.37 13.39
CA VAL A 195 25.69 -32.99 13.68
C VAL A 195 27.21 -32.86 13.75
N GLU A 196 27.91 -33.87 14.27
CA GLU A 196 29.37 -33.91 14.34
C GLU A 196 29.98 -33.96 12.93
N ARG A 197 29.41 -34.79 12.04
CA ARG A 197 29.83 -34.86 10.64
C ARG A 197 29.58 -33.55 9.92
N PHE A 198 28.42 -32.93 10.16
CA PHE A 198 28.08 -31.63 9.62
C PHE A 198 29.07 -30.56 10.10
N ALA A 199 29.31 -30.46 11.42
CA ALA A 199 30.20 -29.48 12.01
C ALA A 199 31.66 -29.59 11.51
N ALA A 200 32.12 -30.81 11.24
CA ALA A 200 33.46 -31.08 10.72
C ALA A 200 33.64 -30.75 9.22
N ALA A 201 32.56 -30.50 8.47
CA ALA A 201 32.61 -30.24 7.03
C ALA A 201 32.81 -28.74 6.70
N SER A 202 33.15 -28.47 5.44
CA SER A 202 33.18 -27.11 4.87
C SER A 202 31.79 -26.73 4.34
N HIS A 203 31.35 -25.49 4.60
CA HIS A 203 30.01 -25.01 4.26
C HIS A 203 30.03 -23.77 3.38
N GLY A 204 29.05 -23.68 2.48
CA GLY A 204 28.65 -22.40 1.89
C GLY A 204 27.51 -21.78 2.68
N LEU A 205 27.55 -20.46 2.88
CA LEU A 205 26.46 -19.72 3.52
C LEU A 205 25.84 -18.72 2.53
N VAL A 206 24.51 -18.75 2.39
CA VAL A 206 23.78 -17.65 1.77
C VAL A 206 23.46 -16.60 2.85
N SER A 207 24.03 -15.41 2.70
CA SER A 207 23.75 -14.24 3.53
C SER A 207 23.43 -13.05 2.62
N LEU A 208 22.16 -12.64 2.61
CA LEU A 208 21.68 -11.56 1.75
C LEU A 208 22.40 -10.23 2.04
N THR A 209 22.78 -9.98 3.29
CA THR A 209 23.51 -8.77 3.68
C THR A 209 25.02 -8.94 3.70
N GLY A 210 25.51 -10.14 3.40
CA GLY A 210 26.93 -10.52 3.47
C GLY A 210 27.50 -10.54 4.89
N ARG A 211 26.67 -10.33 5.92
CA ARG A 211 27.07 -10.21 7.33
C ARG A 211 26.37 -11.27 8.19
N GLY A 212 26.87 -11.44 9.41
CA GLY A 212 26.23 -12.26 10.43
C GLY A 212 26.62 -13.75 10.42
N VAL A 213 26.11 -14.43 11.43
CA VAL A 213 26.18 -15.88 11.62
C VAL A 213 25.02 -16.51 10.87
N GLY A 214 25.24 -17.62 10.17
CA GLY A 214 24.17 -18.34 9.49
C GLY A 214 23.14 -18.90 10.47
N MET A 215 21.87 -18.95 10.06
CA MET A 215 20.77 -19.43 10.90
C MET A 215 21.04 -20.82 11.50
N LEU A 216 21.60 -21.75 10.71
CA LEU A 216 21.93 -23.09 11.19
C LEU A 216 22.98 -23.08 12.32
N GLU A 217 24.03 -22.26 12.19
CA GLU A 217 25.06 -22.15 13.23
C GLU A 217 24.49 -21.54 14.52
N GLN A 218 23.61 -20.54 14.41
CA GLN A 218 22.91 -19.96 15.56
C GLN A 218 22.04 -21.01 16.26
N GLU A 219 21.28 -21.80 15.50
CA GLU A 219 20.39 -22.83 16.03
C GLU A 219 21.17 -23.96 16.70
N LEU A 220 22.24 -24.47 16.06
CA LEU A 220 23.09 -25.51 16.64
C LEU A 220 23.76 -25.04 17.94
N THR A 221 24.19 -23.77 18.00
CA THR A 221 24.72 -23.17 19.22
C THR A 221 23.64 -23.06 20.30
N ALA A 222 22.43 -22.62 19.95
CA ALA A 222 21.31 -22.49 20.87
C ALA A 222 20.86 -23.85 21.46
N GLN A 223 20.99 -24.92 20.68
CA GLN A 223 20.71 -26.30 21.11
C GLN A 223 21.89 -26.96 21.86
N GLY A 224 23.01 -26.25 22.03
CA GLY A 224 24.21 -26.78 22.70
C GLY A 224 24.97 -27.84 21.90
N GLN A 225 24.72 -27.94 20.60
CA GLN A 225 25.42 -28.88 19.70
C GLN A 225 26.70 -28.30 19.11
N LEU A 226 26.87 -26.98 19.18
CA LEU A 226 28.13 -26.28 18.98
C LEU A 226 28.50 -25.53 20.25
N ALA A 227 29.79 -25.48 20.58
CA ALA A 227 30.26 -24.75 21.76
C ALA A 227 30.11 -23.23 21.56
N PRO A 228 29.88 -22.43 22.63
CA PRO A 228 29.84 -20.98 22.50
C PRO A 228 31.13 -20.41 21.89
N GLY A 229 30.99 -19.74 20.74
CA GLY A 229 32.12 -19.16 19.99
C GLY A 229 32.77 -20.09 18.98
N GLU A 230 32.38 -21.37 18.95
CA GLU A 230 32.71 -22.28 17.85
C GLU A 230 32.03 -21.80 16.56
N ARG A 231 32.74 -21.87 15.43
CA ARG A 231 32.26 -21.40 14.13
C ARG A 231 32.38 -22.54 13.13
N LEU A 232 31.35 -22.71 12.29
CA LEU A 232 31.44 -23.66 11.18
C LEU A 232 32.47 -23.16 10.17
N ASN A 233 33.21 -24.08 9.56
CA ASN A 233 34.12 -23.74 8.47
C ASN A 233 33.30 -23.27 7.25
N GLN A 234 33.30 -21.96 6.97
CA GLN A 234 32.48 -21.35 5.92
C GLN A 234 33.34 -20.58 4.90
N PRO A 235 34.08 -21.28 4.01
CA PRO A 235 34.94 -20.62 3.02
C PRO A 235 34.17 -19.84 1.94
N LEU A 236 32.87 -20.10 1.77
CA LEU A 236 32.04 -19.47 0.75
C LEU A 236 30.87 -18.70 1.37
N ARG A 237 30.68 -17.45 0.94
CA ARG A 237 29.49 -16.64 1.24
C ARG A 237 28.87 -16.11 -0.04
N LEU A 238 27.58 -16.37 -0.22
CA LEU A 238 26.79 -15.91 -1.37
C LEU A 238 25.71 -14.94 -0.91
N SER A 239 25.38 -13.97 -1.75
CA SER A 239 24.25 -13.06 -1.53
C SER A 239 22.99 -13.45 -2.33
N SER A 240 23.05 -14.52 -3.14
CA SER A 240 21.95 -15.04 -3.96
C SER A 240 21.90 -16.56 -3.91
N PHE A 241 20.71 -17.11 -4.15
CA PHE A 241 20.46 -18.55 -4.20
C PHE A 241 20.77 -19.19 -5.57
N THR A 242 20.89 -18.37 -6.62
CA THR A 242 21.03 -18.83 -8.02
C THR A 242 22.26 -19.69 -8.28
N SER A 243 23.38 -19.39 -7.61
CA SER A 243 24.68 -20.02 -7.90
C SER A 243 25.02 -21.19 -6.98
N ILE A 244 24.15 -21.53 -6.01
CA ILE A 244 24.44 -22.56 -4.98
C ILE A 244 24.84 -23.89 -5.64
N ALA A 245 24.01 -24.39 -6.56
CA ALA A 245 24.25 -25.70 -7.18
C ALA A 245 25.59 -25.75 -7.92
N ALA A 246 25.97 -24.67 -8.61
CA ALA A 246 27.23 -24.60 -9.37
C ALA A 246 28.46 -24.64 -8.46
N PHE A 247 28.40 -24.04 -7.27
CA PHE A 247 29.46 -24.17 -6.27
C PHE A 247 29.50 -25.60 -5.71
N CYS A 248 28.35 -26.12 -5.26
CA CYS A 248 28.25 -27.46 -4.69
C CYS A 248 28.78 -28.56 -5.61
N GLU A 249 28.65 -28.43 -6.93
CA GLU A 249 29.09 -29.45 -7.89
C GLU A 249 30.62 -29.65 -7.91
N ARG A 250 31.41 -28.64 -7.53
CA ARG A 250 32.87 -28.63 -7.77
C ARG A 250 33.73 -28.31 -6.54
N SER A 251 33.12 -28.13 -5.38
CA SER A 251 33.80 -27.56 -4.20
C SER A 251 33.72 -28.41 -2.94
N ASP A 252 33.44 -29.71 -3.06
CA ASP A 252 33.42 -30.65 -1.94
C ASP A 252 34.78 -30.78 -1.22
#